data_AF-A0A938KD74-F1
#
_entry.id   AF-A0A938KD74-F1
#
_cell.length_a   1.000
_cell.length_b   1.000
_cell.length_c   1.000
_cell.angle_alpha   90.00
_cell.angle_beta   90.00
_cell.angle_gamma   90.00
#
_symmetry.space_group_name_H-M   'P 1'
#
loop_
_entity.id
_entity.type
_entity.pdbx_description
1 polymer ?
#
loop_
_entity_poly.entity_id
_entity_poly.type
_entity_poly.pdbx_seq_one_letter_code
_entity_poly.pdbx_strand_id
1 'polypeptide(L)'
;MNEREIQDGPWMWQHKDAFWRINQGLERGSAASAKLVYVALTWIASDEQSETFSKPINYIADLASLGRRTVEKRLADLERLGFVLIERKKLEGTKGNDLNTYTLAKLMRKGLAQLMRKPCASEEPLHLRSSLRNQRTIRIEEEGKEHPPPLAPEGLSSLIDSEQIEKRAKKDDKPRPVTIPSNLPTDEEADKWLAQEKERGADWTTAEMKKALLSLRAGGGRWGKHPIIDWQSCLSLRMQAQREDAEAKLKQTRPDHSKGRSKSESSNLPTDEEAAQWLSQARENGADYTAAEMKSALLSLRANGGMWGKNPIVDWRSGLERQIQFDRRTGGTKGPVVPARPDHSKGF
;
A
#
# COMPACT_ATOMS: atom_id res chain seq x y z
N MET A 1 -12.00 31.85 23.71
CA MET A 1 -11.27 31.20 22.60
C MET A 1 -11.73 31.91 21.34
N ASN A 2 -10.84 32.57 20.60
CA ASN A 2 -11.25 33.21 19.36
C ASN A 2 -11.54 32.11 18.34
N GLU A 3 -12.82 31.95 17.98
CA GLU A 3 -13.21 31.27 16.75
C GLU A 3 -12.44 31.93 15.61
N ARG A 4 -11.76 31.14 14.80
CA ARG A 4 -11.22 31.67 13.55
C ARG A 4 -12.44 31.93 12.68
N GLU A 5 -12.68 33.18 12.28
CA GLU A 5 -13.56 33.47 11.15
C GLU A 5 -12.86 32.93 9.90
N ILE A 6 -13.14 31.68 9.56
CA ILE A 6 -12.60 31.03 8.37
C ILE A 6 -13.52 31.41 7.20
N GLN A 7 -13.49 32.67 6.77
CA GLN A 7 -13.88 33.04 5.40
C GLN A 7 -12.69 32.83 4.45
N ASP A 8 -12.03 31.69 4.57
CA ASP A 8 -11.00 31.30 3.63
C ASP A 8 -11.70 30.84 2.34
N GLY A 9 -11.18 31.26 1.18
CA GLY A 9 -11.67 30.85 -0.14
C GLY A 9 -11.45 29.36 -0.42
N PRO A 10 -11.35 28.90 -1.68
CA PRO A 10 -11.21 27.48 -2.03
C PRO A 10 -9.83 26.89 -1.70
N TRP A 11 -9.13 27.44 -0.72
CA TRP A 11 -7.82 27.01 -0.26
C TRP A 11 -7.92 26.34 1.11
N MET A 12 -7.14 25.29 1.28
CA MET A 12 -7.01 24.58 2.55
C MET A 12 -5.60 24.77 3.09
N TRP A 13 -5.50 25.30 4.31
CA TRP A 13 -4.23 25.44 5.02
C TRP A 13 -3.87 24.16 5.77
N GLN A 14 -2.63 23.68 5.61
CA GLN A 14 -2.13 22.53 6.34
C GLN A 14 -0.87 22.86 7.14
N HIS A 15 -0.79 22.33 8.37
CA HIS A 15 0.36 22.56 9.24
C HIS A 15 1.56 21.70 8.82
N LYS A 16 2.67 22.34 8.42
CA LYS A 16 3.94 21.66 8.08
C LYS A 16 4.46 20.75 9.21
N ASP A 17 4.28 21.16 10.46
CA ASP A 17 4.66 20.39 11.64
C ASP A 17 3.94 19.04 11.74
N ALA A 18 2.69 18.96 11.25
CA ALA A 18 1.95 17.71 11.22
C ALA A 18 2.66 16.69 10.33
N PHE A 19 3.01 17.08 9.11
CA PHE A 19 3.73 16.24 8.15
C PHE A 19 5.08 15.76 8.67
N TRP A 20 5.82 16.65 9.33
CA TRP A 20 7.13 16.30 9.89
C TRP A 20 6.99 15.27 11.01
N ARG A 21 6.05 15.46 11.93
CA ARG A 21 5.76 14.52 13.02
C ARG A 21 5.21 13.18 12.50
N ILE A 22 4.38 13.18 11.44
CA ILE A 22 3.92 11.95 10.78
C ILE A 22 5.10 11.17 10.20
N ASN A 23 6.03 11.86 9.52
CA ASN A 23 7.24 11.24 8.97
C ASN A 23 8.15 10.62 10.04
N GLN A 24 8.22 11.24 11.21
CA GLN A 24 9.07 10.75 12.31
C GLN A 24 8.41 9.65 13.13
N GLY A 25 7.08 9.70 13.29
CA GLY A 25 6.34 8.81 14.17
C GLY A 25 5.91 7.49 13.54
N LEU A 26 6.02 7.34 12.22
CA LEU A 26 5.55 6.19 11.45
C LEU A 26 6.59 5.71 10.42
N GLU A 27 6.54 4.43 10.06
CA GLU A 27 7.35 3.88 8.97
C GLU A 27 7.02 4.53 7.61
N ARG A 28 7.97 4.54 6.67
CA ARG A 28 7.85 5.28 5.40
C ARG A 28 6.57 5.00 4.61
N GLY A 29 6.15 3.73 4.49
CA GLY A 29 4.91 3.36 3.80
C GLY A 29 3.65 3.77 4.57
N SER A 30 3.69 3.61 5.89
CA SER A 30 2.61 4.03 6.80
C SER A 30 2.44 5.55 6.83
N ALA A 31 3.56 6.30 6.82
CA ALA A 31 3.57 7.75 6.82
C ALA A 31 2.91 8.34 5.56
N ALA A 32 3.14 7.75 4.38
CA ALA A 32 2.51 8.20 3.14
C ALA A 32 0.98 8.11 3.20
N SER A 33 0.44 6.96 3.62
CA SER A 33 -1.01 6.78 3.76
C SER A 33 -1.61 7.64 4.88
N ALA A 34 -0.91 7.81 6.01
CA ALA A 34 -1.38 8.70 7.09
C ALA A 34 -1.46 10.17 6.65
N LYS A 35 -0.53 10.64 5.82
CA LYS A 35 -0.59 11.99 5.24
C LYS A 35 -1.82 12.18 4.37
N LEU A 36 -2.15 11.21 3.51
CA LEU A 36 -3.34 11.28 2.65
C LEU A 36 -4.63 11.38 3.48
N VAL A 37 -4.73 10.57 4.55
CA VAL A 37 -5.87 10.66 5.48
C VAL A 37 -5.92 12.01 6.17
N TYR A 38 -4.77 12.54 6.63
CA TYR A 38 -4.72 13.87 7.25
C TYR A 38 -5.17 14.98 6.28
N VAL A 39 -4.69 14.94 5.03
CA VAL A 39 -5.10 15.87 3.96
C VAL A 39 -6.62 15.81 3.73
N ALA A 40 -7.18 14.61 3.65
CA ALA A 40 -8.63 14.42 3.47
C ALA A 40 -9.42 14.99 4.66
N LEU A 41 -8.97 14.77 5.90
CA LEU A 41 -9.63 15.33 7.08
C LEU A 41 -9.54 16.86 7.12
N THR A 42 -8.40 17.45 6.78
CA THR A 42 -8.27 18.91 6.70
C THR A 42 -9.12 19.50 5.58
N TRP A 43 -9.35 18.75 4.49
CA TRP A 43 -10.23 19.18 3.40
C TRP A 43 -11.66 19.23 3.90
N ILE A 44 -12.15 18.15 4.50
CA ILE A 44 -13.51 18.10 5.06
C ILE A 44 -13.72 19.23 6.08
N ALA A 45 -12.74 19.50 6.95
CA ALA A 45 -12.81 20.60 7.91
C ALA A 45 -12.92 21.98 7.24
N SER A 46 -12.23 22.16 6.11
CA SER A 46 -12.28 23.37 5.30
C SER A 46 -13.65 23.54 4.65
N ASP A 47 -14.18 22.48 4.04
CA ASP A 47 -15.50 22.49 3.38
C ASP A 47 -16.64 22.73 4.37
N GLU A 48 -16.56 22.13 5.56
CA GLU A 48 -17.54 22.31 6.65
C GLU A 48 -17.31 23.58 7.47
N GLN A 49 -16.21 24.31 7.21
CA GLN A 49 -15.75 25.47 7.99
C GLN A 49 -15.72 25.20 9.51
N SER A 50 -15.39 23.97 9.92
CA SER A 50 -15.43 23.53 11.31
C SER A 50 -14.27 22.59 11.65
N GLU A 51 -13.69 22.78 12.82
CA GLU A 51 -12.66 21.87 13.36
C GLU A 51 -13.26 20.53 13.81
N THR A 52 -14.55 20.49 14.12
CA THR A 52 -15.28 19.29 14.52
C THR A 52 -16.38 18.98 13.51
N PHE A 53 -16.31 17.79 12.93
CA PHE A 53 -17.27 17.36 11.91
C PHE A 53 -17.59 15.87 12.07
N SER A 54 -18.76 15.45 11.58
CA SER A 54 -19.15 14.03 11.59
C SER A 54 -19.35 13.53 10.17
N LYS A 55 -18.62 12.48 9.81
CA LYS A 55 -18.67 11.84 8.50
C LYS A 55 -18.51 10.33 8.64
N PRO A 56 -19.07 9.52 7.72
CA PRO A 56 -18.80 8.09 7.70
C PRO A 56 -17.35 7.83 7.24
N ILE A 57 -16.75 6.75 7.74
CA ILE A 57 -15.35 6.40 7.39
C ILE A 57 -15.16 6.10 5.90
N ASN A 58 -16.19 5.61 5.22
CA ASN A 58 -16.14 5.33 3.79
C ASN A 58 -15.94 6.63 2.99
N TYR A 59 -16.59 7.73 3.40
CA TYR A 59 -16.43 9.03 2.74
C TYR A 59 -14.98 9.54 2.85
N ILE A 60 -14.34 9.36 4.00
CA ILE A 60 -12.92 9.71 4.20
C ILE A 60 -12.02 8.79 3.34
N ALA A 61 -12.38 7.52 3.22
CA ALA A 61 -11.66 6.55 2.41
C ALA A 61 -11.69 6.88 0.92
N ASP A 62 -12.87 7.23 0.41
CA ASP A 62 -13.06 7.68 -0.97
C ASP A 62 -12.27 8.96 -1.25
N LEU A 63 -12.36 9.95 -0.36
CA LEU A 63 -11.63 11.22 -0.50
C LEU A 63 -10.11 11.04 -0.44
N ALA A 64 -9.62 10.12 0.40
CA ALA A 64 -8.20 9.82 0.51
C ALA A 64 -7.67 8.87 -0.58
N SER A 65 -8.54 8.31 -1.44
CA SER A 65 -8.21 7.23 -2.38
C SER A 65 -7.55 6.01 -1.70
N LEU A 66 -8.04 5.61 -0.51
CA LEU A 66 -7.50 4.50 0.27
C LEU A 66 -8.61 3.51 0.64
N GLY A 67 -8.26 2.24 0.84
CA GLY A 67 -9.22 1.26 1.36
C GLY A 67 -9.62 1.56 2.81
N ARG A 68 -10.89 1.31 3.16
CA ARG A 68 -11.46 1.52 4.51
C ARG A 68 -10.57 1.01 5.64
N ARG A 69 -10.09 -0.24 5.55
CA ARG A 69 -9.20 -0.86 6.57
C ARG A 69 -7.90 -0.09 6.76
N THR A 70 -7.37 0.52 5.70
CA THR A 70 -6.17 1.35 5.78
C THR A 70 -6.49 2.65 6.52
N VAL A 71 -7.61 3.29 6.19
CA VAL A 71 -8.05 4.51 6.89
C VAL A 71 -8.28 4.26 8.37
N GLU A 72 -8.94 3.16 8.76
CA GLU A 72 -9.14 2.78 10.16
C GLU A 72 -7.80 2.70 10.93
N LYS A 73 -6.80 2.02 10.35
CA LYS A 73 -5.46 1.93 10.93
C LYS A 73 -4.78 3.29 11.05
N ARG A 74 -4.85 4.12 9.99
CA ARG A 74 -4.19 5.45 9.99
C ARG A 74 -4.88 6.46 10.88
N LEU A 75 -6.19 6.36 11.06
CA LEU A 75 -6.92 7.17 12.02
C LEU A 75 -6.45 6.90 13.45
N ALA A 76 -6.22 5.63 13.82
CA ALA A 76 -5.64 5.28 15.12
C ALA A 76 -4.21 5.84 15.29
N ASP A 77 -3.40 5.83 14.22
CA ASP A 77 -2.07 6.46 14.25
C ASP A 77 -2.13 7.99 14.43
N LEU A 78 -3.03 8.66 13.71
CA LEU A 78 -3.21 10.11 13.80
C LEU A 78 -3.76 10.53 15.17
N GLU A 79 -4.63 9.71 15.78
CA GLU A 79 -5.11 9.87 17.15
C GLU A 79 -3.97 9.70 18.16
N ARG A 80 -3.13 8.67 18.01
CA ARG A 80 -1.94 8.44 18.85
C ARG A 80 -0.93 9.59 18.79
N LEU A 81 -0.78 10.20 17.62
CA LEU A 81 0.11 11.36 17.39
C LEU A 81 -0.51 12.69 17.88
N GLY A 82 -1.79 12.69 18.24
CA GLY A 82 -2.51 13.85 18.77
C GLY A 82 -2.92 14.86 17.70
N PHE A 83 -3.17 14.41 16.47
CA PHE A 83 -3.68 15.28 15.39
C PHE A 83 -5.20 15.27 15.28
N VAL A 84 -5.83 14.18 15.70
CA VAL A 84 -7.27 13.97 15.56
C VAL A 84 -7.77 13.36 16.86
N LEU A 85 -8.88 13.87 17.38
CA LEU A 85 -9.66 13.21 18.41
C LEU A 85 -10.85 12.52 17.73
N ILE A 86 -11.06 11.24 18.02
CA ILE A 86 -12.09 10.43 17.37
C ILE A 86 -13.11 9.99 18.41
N GLU A 87 -14.33 10.53 18.33
CA GLU A 87 -15.45 10.03 19.11
C GLU A 87 -16.16 8.93 18.31
N ARG A 88 -15.88 7.69 18.69
CA ARG A 88 -16.46 6.51 18.07
C ARG A 88 -17.87 6.27 18.62
N LYS A 89 -18.89 6.58 17.84
CA LYS A 89 -20.30 6.33 18.19
C LYS A 89 -20.72 4.97 17.65
N LYS A 90 -20.90 3.97 18.51
CA LYS A 90 -21.50 2.70 18.08
C LYS A 90 -23.00 2.88 17.97
N LEU A 91 -23.57 2.78 16.76
CA LEU A 91 -25.02 2.67 16.63
C LEU A 91 -25.43 1.23 17.00
N GLU A 92 -26.33 1.09 17.96
CA GLU A 92 -26.93 -0.20 18.27
C GLU A 92 -27.69 -0.73 17.04
N GLY A 93 -27.40 -1.97 16.64
CA GLY A 93 -28.10 -2.65 15.55
C GLY A 93 -27.47 -2.57 14.15
N THR A 94 -26.46 -1.71 13.92
CA THR A 94 -25.77 -1.67 12.61
C THR A 94 -24.38 -2.30 12.66
N LYS A 95 -24.07 -3.15 11.68
CA LYS A 95 -22.79 -3.89 11.59
C LYS A 95 -21.57 -3.06 11.15
N GLY A 96 -21.67 -1.73 11.03
CA GLY A 96 -20.45 -0.89 10.92
C GLY A 96 -20.44 0.19 9.86
N ASN A 97 -21.43 1.09 9.87
CA ASN A 97 -21.33 2.40 9.23
C ASN A 97 -21.64 3.48 10.28
N ASP A 98 -20.80 3.53 11.29
CA ASP A 98 -20.94 4.51 12.37
C ASP A 98 -20.56 5.90 11.86
N LEU A 99 -21.44 6.89 12.10
CA LEU A 99 -21.09 8.30 11.99
C LEU A 99 -20.18 8.64 13.17
N ASN A 100 -18.87 8.62 12.92
CA ASN A 100 -17.90 9.06 13.92
C ASN A 100 -17.83 10.58 13.91
N THR A 101 -17.57 11.18 15.08
CA THR A 101 -17.20 12.59 15.17
C THR A 101 -15.68 12.69 15.16
N TYR A 102 -15.15 13.54 14.30
CA TYR A 102 -13.74 13.83 14.19
C TYR A 102 -13.50 15.29 14.59
N THR A 103 -12.57 15.50 15.52
CA THR A 103 -12.12 16.84 15.90
C THR A 103 -10.65 16.96 15.55
N LEU A 104 -10.31 17.90 14.65
CA LEU A 104 -8.92 18.23 14.36
C LEU A 104 -8.30 18.91 15.57
N ALA A 105 -7.30 18.27 16.16
CA ALA A 105 -6.58 18.86 17.28
C ALA A 105 -5.74 20.03 16.77
N LYS A 106 -5.98 21.23 17.31
CA LYS A 106 -5.04 22.34 17.16
C LYS A 106 -3.67 21.85 17.63
N LEU A 107 -2.68 21.94 16.74
CA LEU A 107 -1.28 21.62 17.01
C LEU A 107 -0.76 22.54 18.12
N MET A 108 -1.08 22.21 19.36
CA MET A 108 -0.53 22.86 20.53
C MET A 108 0.97 22.53 20.52
N ARG A 109 1.82 23.57 20.55
CA ARG A 109 3.25 23.41 20.74
C ARG A 109 3.44 22.54 21.99
N LYS A 110 4.37 21.59 21.92
CA LYS A 110 4.47 20.32 22.69
C LYS A 110 4.24 20.35 24.21
N GLY A 111 4.07 21.49 24.87
CA GLY A 111 3.78 21.58 26.30
C GLY A 111 2.42 21.02 26.73
N LEU A 112 1.38 21.03 25.86
CA LEU A 112 0.00 20.69 26.27
C LEU A 112 -0.45 19.25 25.94
N ALA A 113 0.19 18.58 24.97
CA ALA A 113 -0.16 17.20 24.61
C ALA A 113 0.15 16.20 25.74
N GLN A 114 1.10 16.53 26.62
CA GLN A 114 1.44 15.74 27.80
C GLN A 114 0.38 15.87 28.91
N LEU A 115 -0.35 16.99 28.94
CA LEU A 115 -1.42 17.28 29.91
C LEU A 115 -2.79 16.70 29.52
N MET A 116 -3.07 16.57 28.23
CA MET A 116 -4.34 16.04 27.72
C MET A 116 -4.42 14.51 27.69
N ARG A 117 -3.31 13.80 27.95
CA ARG A 117 -3.37 12.38 28.33
C ARG A 117 -3.84 12.29 29.78
N LYS A 118 -5.13 12.56 29.99
CA LYS A 118 -5.82 12.01 31.15
C LYS A 118 -5.74 10.49 30.97
N PRO A 119 -5.04 9.74 31.85
CA PRO A 119 -5.03 8.29 31.74
C PRO A 119 -6.49 7.84 31.83
N CYS A 120 -7.01 7.29 30.74
CA CYS A 120 -8.27 6.57 30.76
C CYS A 120 -7.99 5.35 31.65
N ALA A 121 -8.37 5.46 32.92
CA ALA A 121 -8.08 4.47 33.94
C ALA A 121 -8.88 3.20 33.65
N SER A 122 -8.37 2.32 32.80
CA SER A 122 -8.83 0.92 32.72
C SER A 122 -7.88 -0.07 32.03
N GLU A 123 -6.69 0.31 31.55
CA GLU A 123 -5.71 -0.67 31.07
C GLU A 123 -4.59 -0.87 32.08
N GLU A 124 -4.73 -1.95 32.87
CA GLU A 124 -3.63 -2.51 33.65
C GLU A 124 -2.43 -2.81 32.73
N PRO A 125 -1.21 -2.40 33.12
CA PRO A 125 -0.02 -2.68 32.32
C PRO A 125 0.26 -4.20 32.26
N LEU A 126 0.03 -4.79 31.07
CA LEU A 126 0.26 -6.20 30.74
C LEU A 126 1.74 -6.65 30.77
N HIS A 127 2.65 -5.95 31.44
CA HIS A 127 4.08 -6.23 31.41
C HIS A 127 4.62 -7.21 32.46
N LEU A 128 3.74 -7.91 33.20
CA LEU A 128 4.15 -8.91 34.20
C LEU A 128 3.55 -10.32 34.03
N ARG A 129 2.90 -10.63 32.90
CA ARG A 129 2.23 -11.95 32.71
C ARG A 129 2.93 -12.96 31.79
N SER A 130 4.08 -12.64 31.19
CA SER A 130 4.74 -13.55 30.23
C SER A 130 5.79 -14.51 30.83
N SER A 131 6.02 -14.55 32.15
CA SER A 131 7.14 -15.31 32.73
C SER A 131 6.83 -16.69 33.35
N LEU A 132 5.61 -17.24 33.26
CA LEU A 132 5.24 -18.48 33.96
C LEU A 132 4.53 -19.55 33.10
N ARG A 133 4.81 -19.62 31.80
CA ARG A 133 4.42 -20.78 30.97
C ARG A 133 5.61 -21.25 30.13
N ASN A 134 6.51 -22.03 30.73
CA ASN A 134 7.40 -22.96 30.00
C ASN A 134 8.17 -23.89 30.97
N GLN A 135 7.48 -24.48 31.94
CA GLN A 135 7.95 -25.69 32.61
C GLN A 135 6.76 -26.64 32.76
N ARG A 136 6.45 -27.37 31.69
CA ARG A 136 5.64 -28.58 31.79
C ARG A 136 6.53 -29.76 31.41
N THR A 137 7.07 -30.34 32.47
CA THR A 137 7.71 -31.63 32.58
C THR A 137 6.93 -32.68 31.80
N ILE A 138 7.63 -33.39 30.92
CA ILE A 138 7.20 -34.66 30.35
C ILE A 138 7.16 -35.65 31.51
N ARG A 139 5.96 -35.94 32.04
CA ARG A 139 5.69 -37.15 32.80
C ARG A 139 4.92 -38.09 31.89
N ILE A 140 5.59 -39.17 31.53
CA ILE A 140 4.99 -40.37 30.98
C ILE A 140 4.36 -41.07 32.19
N GLU A 141 3.03 -41.03 32.27
CA GLU A 141 2.28 -41.95 33.13
C GLU A 141 1.36 -42.75 32.21
N GLU A 142 1.65 -44.05 32.19
CA GLU A 142 0.87 -45.11 31.59
C GLU A 142 -0.43 -45.25 32.39
N GLU A 143 -1.56 -44.96 31.78
CA GLU A 143 -2.85 -45.47 32.26
C GLU A 143 -3.61 -46.10 31.10
N GLY A 144 -3.74 -47.43 31.19
CA GLY A 144 -4.57 -48.23 30.32
C GLY A 144 -6.03 -47.83 30.45
N LYS A 145 -6.64 -47.49 29.31
CA LYS A 145 -8.10 -47.50 29.15
C LYS A 145 -8.44 -48.40 27.98
N GLU A 146 -9.25 -49.40 28.32
CA GLU A 146 -9.83 -50.40 27.45
C GLU A 146 -10.62 -49.74 26.32
N HIS A 147 -10.25 -50.09 25.09
CA HIS A 147 -11.00 -49.76 23.88
C HIS A 147 -12.22 -50.67 23.76
N PRO A 148 -13.44 -50.15 23.58
CA PRO A 148 -14.54 -50.96 23.09
C PRO A 148 -14.34 -51.28 21.59
N PRO A 149 -14.79 -52.46 21.13
CA PRO A 149 -14.52 -52.97 19.78
C PRO A 149 -15.24 -52.15 18.70
N PRO A 150 -14.69 -52.11 17.46
CA PRO A 150 -15.27 -51.36 16.36
C PRO A 150 -16.56 -52.02 15.86
N LEU A 151 -17.64 -51.23 15.81
CA LEU A 151 -18.88 -51.60 15.13
C LEU A 151 -18.69 -51.49 13.60
N ALA A 152 -19.25 -52.47 12.90
CA ALA A 152 -19.15 -52.65 11.45
C ALA A 152 -19.79 -51.49 10.65
N PRO A 153 -19.31 -51.19 9.43
CA PRO A 153 -19.91 -50.20 8.56
C PRO A 153 -21.05 -50.81 7.74
N GLU A 154 -22.27 -50.75 8.26
CA GLU A 154 -23.48 -50.98 7.45
C GLU A 154 -24.41 -49.77 7.50
N GLY A 155 -24.73 -49.25 6.32
CA GLY A 155 -25.99 -48.56 6.08
C GLY A 155 -26.06 -47.05 6.34
N LEU A 156 -25.36 -46.24 5.53
CA LEU A 156 -25.79 -44.85 5.27
C LEU A 156 -25.58 -44.52 3.78
N SER A 157 -26.43 -45.10 2.94
CA SER A 157 -26.59 -44.73 1.54
C SER A 157 -28.06 -44.56 1.22
N SER A 158 -28.70 -43.53 1.79
CA SER A 158 -29.97 -42.97 1.29
C SER A 158 -30.33 -41.73 2.11
N LEU A 159 -30.15 -40.53 1.56
CA LEU A 159 -30.91 -39.29 1.87
C LEU A 159 -30.15 -38.05 1.38
N ILE A 160 -29.88 -37.97 0.07
CA ILE A 160 -29.85 -36.68 -0.63
C ILE A 160 -30.57 -36.92 -1.96
N ASP A 161 -31.82 -36.47 -2.03
CA ASP A 161 -32.61 -36.47 -3.26
C ASP A 161 -32.01 -35.47 -4.26
N SER A 162 -31.17 -36.00 -5.15
CA SER A 162 -30.58 -35.28 -6.28
C SER A 162 -31.64 -34.70 -7.24
N GLU A 163 -32.90 -35.14 -7.15
CA GLU A 163 -34.00 -34.68 -8.00
C GLU A 163 -34.60 -33.31 -7.62
N GLN A 164 -34.38 -32.83 -6.39
CA GLN A 164 -34.90 -31.52 -5.93
C GLN A 164 -34.00 -30.35 -6.33
N ILE A 165 -32.70 -30.59 -6.58
CA ILE A 165 -31.75 -29.55 -6.99
C ILE A 165 -31.97 -29.20 -8.48
N GLU A 166 -32.32 -30.17 -9.32
CA GLU A 166 -32.51 -29.93 -10.76
C GLU A 166 -33.83 -29.22 -11.09
N LYS A 167 -34.86 -29.32 -10.23
CA LYS A 167 -36.15 -28.62 -10.40
C LYS A 167 -36.10 -27.14 -10.01
N ARG A 168 -35.10 -26.70 -9.22
CA ARG A 168 -34.91 -25.27 -8.91
C ARG A 168 -34.12 -24.50 -9.97
N ALA A 169 -33.31 -25.19 -10.79
CA ALA A 169 -32.49 -24.55 -11.83
C ALA A 169 -33.28 -24.17 -13.10
N LYS A 170 -34.50 -24.68 -13.31
CA LYS A 170 -35.27 -24.47 -14.56
C LYS A 170 -36.38 -23.42 -14.48
N LYS A 171 -36.55 -22.69 -13.36
CA LYS A 171 -37.70 -21.79 -13.17
C LYS A 171 -37.44 -20.30 -13.44
N ASP A 172 -36.19 -19.85 -13.52
CA ASP A 172 -35.88 -18.41 -13.59
C ASP A 172 -35.26 -17.93 -14.92
N ASP A 173 -35.28 -18.75 -15.97
CA ASP A 173 -34.63 -18.42 -17.26
C ASP A 173 -35.63 -17.91 -18.32
N LYS A 174 -36.46 -16.92 -17.96
CA LYS A 174 -37.13 -16.06 -18.95
C LYS A 174 -36.45 -14.69 -18.93
N PRO A 175 -35.84 -14.24 -20.05
CA PRO A 175 -35.22 -12.93 -20.11
C PRO A 175 -36.29 -11.88 -19.80
N ARG A 176 -36.06 -11.11 -18.74
CA ARG A 176 -36.92 -9.95 -18.44
C ARG A 176 -36.78 -8.97 -19.61
N PRO A 177 -37.89 -8.41 -20.13
CA PRO A 177 -37.83 -7.41 -21.19
C PRO A 177 -36.99 -6.23 -20.67
N VAL A 178 -35.87 -5.99 -21.35
CA VAL A 178 -35.00 -4.84 -21.07
C VAL A 178 -35.78 -3.58 -21.39
N THR A 179 -36.20 -2.86 -20.36
CA THR A 179 -36.85 -1.57 -20.51
C THR A 179 -35.76 -0.56 -20.84
N ILE A 180 -35.67 -0.17 -22.11
CA ILE A 180 -34.75 0.87 -22.56
C ILE A 180 -35.24 2.20 -21.96
N PRO A 181 -34.43 2.91 -21.15
CA PRO A 181 -34.84 4.19 -20.61
C PRO A 181 -35.10 5.18 -21.76
N SER A 182 -36.24 5.85 -21.72
CA SER A 182 -36.77 6.74 -22.77
C SER A 182 -35.96 8.03 -22.99
N ASN A 183 -34.86 8.23 -22.25
CA ASN A 183 -34.04 9.45 -22.28
C ASN A 183 -32.67 9.21 -22.92
N LEU A 184 -32.53 8.20 -23.78
CA LEU A 184 -31.32 8.03 -24.58
C LEU A 184 -31.27 9.12 -25.66
N PRO A 185 -30.11 9.76 -25.87
CA PRO A 185 -29.94 10.71 -26.96
C PRO A 185 -30.31 10.06 -28.29
N THR A 186 -31.04 10.78 -29.13
CA THR A 186 -31.33 10.29 -30.49
C THR A 186 -30.05 10.28 -31.32
N ASP A 187 -30.02 9.49 -32.40
CA ASP A 187 -28.87 9.47 -33.31
C ASP A 187 -28.55 10.89 -33.85
N GLU A 188 -29.58 11.72 -34.02
CA GLU A 188 -29.43 13.13 -34.41
C GLU A 188 -28.76 14.01 -33.34
N GLU A 189 -29.02 13.76 -32.06
CA GLU A 189 -28.37 14.47 -30.95
C GLU A 189 -26.90 14.06 -30.79
N ALA A 190 -26.60 12.78 -31.02
CA ALA A 190 -25.24 12.28 -31.04
C ALA A 190 -24.42 12.91 -32.19
N ASP A 191 -25.03 13.05 -33.38
CA ASP A 191 -24.39 13.67 -34.54
C ASP A 191 -24.17 15.19 -34.35
N LYS A 192 -25.11 15.90 -33.72
CA LYS A 192 -24.94 17.32 -33.36
C LYS A 192 -23.79 17.54 -32.37
N TRP A 193 -23.66 16.67 -31.38
CA TRP A 193 -22.56 16.74 -30.42
C TRP A 193 -21.20 16.45 -31.09
N LEU A 194 -21.17 15.51 -32.04
CA LEU A 194 -19.99 15.21 -32.87
C LEU A 194 -19.52 16.41 -33.68
N ALA A 195 -20.45 17.15 -34.29
CA ALA A 195 -20.12 18.38 -35.01
C ALA A 195 -19.51 19.43 -34.05
N GLN A 196 -20.06 19.57 -32.84
CA GLN A 196 -19.58 20.52 -31.84
C GLN A 196 -18.18 20.18 -31.28
N GLU A 197 -17.86 18.91 -31.07
CA GLU A 197 -16.52 18.51 -30.62
C GLU A 197 -15.47 18.54 -31.74
N LYS A 198 -15.88 18.35 -32.99
CA LYS A 198 -15.00 18.55 -34.15
C LYS A 198 -14.61 20.03 -34.31
N GLU A 199 -15.53 20.96 -34.01
CA GLU A 199 -15.22 22.39 -33.91
C GLU A 199 -14.25 22.71 -32.75
N ARG A 200 -14.22 21.89 -31.71
CA ARG A 200 -13.28 21.99 -30.57
C ARG A 200 -11.92 21.32 -30.84
N GLY A 201 -11.72 20.75 -32.02
CA GLY A 201 -10.46 20.14 -32.44
C GLY A 201 -10.22 18.74 -31.87
N ALA A 202 -11.28 18.04 -31.45
CA ALA A 202 -11.17 16.67 -30.98
C ALA A 202 -11.26 15.68 -32.16
N ASP A 203 -10.15 15.02 -32.49
CA ASP A 203 -10.08 14.01 -33.56
C ASP A 203 -10.61 12.65 -33.08
N TRP A 204 -11.93 12.53 -32.92
CA TRP A 204 -12.58 11.23 -32.70
C TRP A 204 -13.04 10.66 -34.03
N THR A 205 -12.71 9.39 -34.31
CA THR A 205 -13.31 8.71 -35.46
C THR A 205 -14.76 8.31 -35.16
N THR A 206 -15.66 8.44 -36.14
CA THR A 206 -17.08 8.05 -36.00
C THR A 206 -17.26 6.60 -35.52
N ALA A 207 -16.29 5.73 -35.83
CA ALA A 207 -16.25 4.34 -35.38
C ALA A 207 -15.98 4.19 -33.87
N GLU A 208 -15.07 5.00 -33.31
CA GLU A 208 -14.74 4.95 -31.88
C GLU A 208 -15.90 5.43 -31.01
N MET A 209 -16.63 6.45 -31.48
CA MET A 209 -17.77 6.98 -30.76
C MET A 209 -18.98 6.05 -30.84
N LYS A 210 -19.23 5.42 -31.99
CA LYS A 210 -20.24 4.35 -32.12
C LYS A 210 -19.94 3.17 -31.20
N LYS A 211 -18.66 2.82 -31.03
CA LYS A 211 -18.24 1.76 -30.11
C LYS A 211 -18.47 2.14 -28.64
N ALA A 212 -18.22 3.39 -28.26
CA ALA A 212 -18.53 3.90 -26.92
C ALA A 212 -20.04 3.93 -26.64
N LEU A 213 -20.86 4.37 -27.61
CA LEU A 213 -22.32 4.39 -27.52
C LEU A 213 -22.93 2.97 -27.46
N LEU A 214 -22.39 2.02 -28.24
CA LEU A 214 -22.78 0.61 -28.17
C LEU A 214 -22.42 -0.01 -26.80
N SER A 215 -21.28 0.37 -26.23
CA SER A 215 -20.88 -0.04 -24.88
C SER A 215 -21.81 0.56 -23.80
N LEU A 216 -22.30 1.78 -23.99
CA LEU A 216 -23.32 2.40 -23.13
C LEU A 216 -24.67 1.68 -23.24
N ARG A 217 -25.05 1.23 -24.44
CA ARG A 217 -26.31 0.52 -24.72
C ARG A 217 -26.33 -0.91 -24.19
N ALA A 218 -25.15 -1.53 -24.00
CA ALA A 218 -25.00 -2.92 -23.57
C ALA A 218 -25.17 -3.15 -22.04
N GLY A 219 -25.47 -2.11 -21.26
CA GLY A 219 -26.10 -2.28 -19.94
C GLY A 219 -25.23 -2.91 -18.83
N GLY A 220 -24.09 -2.31 -18.51
CA GLY A 220 -23.26 -2.70 -17.37
C GLY A 220 -23.04 -1.57 -16.35
N GLY A 221 -23.96 -1.41 -15.39
CA GLY A 221 -23.72 -0.64 -14.17
C GLY A 221 -24.72 0.48 -13.90
N ARG A 222 -25.13 0.63 -12.63
CA ARG A 222 -25.87 1.79 -12.15
C ARG A 222 -24.94 3.00 -12.16
N TRP A 223 -25.30 4.05 -12.91
CA TRP A 223 -24.57 5.31 -12.89
C TRP A 223 -25.49 6.46 -12.48
N GLY A 224 -25.03 7.26 -11.51
CA GLY A 224 -25.79 8.32 -10.88
C GLY A 224 -25.63 9.66 -11.61
N LYS A 225 -26.77 10.28 -11.95
CA LYS A 225 -27.13 11.71 -12.17
C LYS A 225 -26.13 12.80 -12.64
N HIS A 226 -24.83 12.59 -12.88
CA HIS A 226 -23.92 13.64 -13.38
C HIS A 226 -23.10 13.21 -14.61
N PRO A 227 -23.45 13.69 -15.83
CA PRO A 227 -22.83 13.22 -17.08
C PRO A 227 -21.36 13.66 -17.28
N ILE A 228 -20.88 14.71 -16.59
CA ILE A 228 -19.53 15.24 -16.78
C ILE A 228 -18.47 14.47 -15.96
N ILE A 229 -18.83 13.97 -14.77
CA ILE A 229 -17.93 13.22 -13.88
C ILE A 229 -17.75 11.77 -14.38
N ASP A 230 -18.68 11.29 -15.20
CA ASP A 230 -18.70 9.90 -15.69
C ASP A 230 -17.74 9.66 -16.86
N TRP A 231 -17.45 10.70 -17.65
CA TRP A 231 -16.57 10.60 -18.83
C TRP A 231 -15.08 10.46 -18.47
N GLN A 232 -14.62 11.15 -17.41
CA GLN A 232 -13.25 11.00 -16.90
C GLN A 232 -13.01 9.59 -16.33
N SER A 233 -14.03 8.99 -15.74
CA SER A 233 -14.01 7.60 -15.28
C SER A 233 -13.91 6.63 -16.47
N CYS A 234 -14.67 6.87 -17.54
CA CYS A 234 -14.57 6.12 -18.79
C CYS A 234 -13.17 6.23 -19.44
N LEU A 235 -12.59 7.43 -19.48
CA LEU A 235 -11.23 7.66 -19.98
C LEU A 235 -10.18 6.93 -19.14
N SER A 236 -10.32 6.97 -17.81
CA SER A 236 -9.39 6.29 -16.90
C SER A 236 -9.46 4.77 -17.05
N LEU A 237 -10.66 4.21 -17.17
CA LEU A 237 -10.86 2.77 -17.41
C LEU A 237 -10.34 2.35 -18.79
N ARG A 238 -10.51 3.18 -19.83
CA ARG A 238 -9.94 2.91 -21.17
C ARG A 238 -8.41 2.94 -21.17
N MET A 239 -7.81 3.91 -20.48
CA MET A 239 -6.35 4.00 -20.33
C MET A 239 -5.79 2.80 -19.55
N GLN A 240 -6.53 2.30 -18.55
CA GLN A 240 -6.17 1.10 -17.82
C GLN A 240 -6.26 -0.15 -18.69
N ALA A 241 -7.34 -0.31 -19.46
CA ALA A 241 -7.49 -1.42 -20.40
C ALA A 241 -6.40 -1.41 -21.48
N GLN A 242 -6.00 -0.25 -21.99
CA GLN A 242 -4.89 -0.13 -22.94
C GLN A 242 -3.54 -0.51 -22.34
N ARG A 243 -3.31 -0.22 -21.06
CA ARG A 243 -2.10 -0.66 -20.33
C ARG A 243 -2.08 -2.18 -20.15
N GLU A 244 -3.21 -2.78 -19.78
CA GLU A 244 -3.33 -4.22 -19.60
C GLU A 244 -3.14 -4.97 -20.94
N ASP A 245 -3.68 -4.43 -22.04
CA ASP A 245 -3.50 -4.99 -23.39
C ASP A 245 -2.05 -4.84 -23.88
N ALA A 246 -1.39 -3.71 -23.58
CA ALA A 246 0.02 -3.51 -23.86
C ALA A 246 0.92 -4.46 -23.05
N GLU A 247 0.58 -4.69 -21.77
CA GLU A 247 1.29 -5.65 -20.91
C GLU A 247 1.09 -7.10 -21.37
N ALA A 248 -0.13 -7.45 -21.82
CA ALA A 248 -0.42 -8.77 -22.40
C ALA A 248 0.39 -9.02 -23.68
N LYS A 249 0.49 -8.01 -24.55
CA LYS A 249 1.35 -8.04 -25.75
C LYS A 249 2.83 -8.20 -25.40
N LEU A 250 3.31 -7.51 -24.37
CA LEU A 250 4.68 -7.63 -23.87
C LEU A 250 4.97 -9.03 -23.29
N LYS A 251 3.98 -9.67 -22.67
CA LYS A 251 4.08 -11.05 -22.18
C LYS A 251 4.10 -12.07 -23.32
N GLN A 252 3.38 -11.82 -24.42
CA GLN A 252 3.40 -12.67 -25.62
C GLN A 252 4.70 -12.59 -26.41
N THR A 253 5.41 -11.45 -26.39
CA THR A 253 6.70 -11.30 -27.08
C THR A 253 7.90 -11.78 -26.26
N ARG A 254 7.69 -12.20 -25.01
CA ARG A 254 8.75 -12.80 -24.19
C ARG A 254 8.97 -14.25 -24.62
N PRO A 255 10.15 -14.62 -25.16
CA PRO A 255 10.45 -16.00 -25.49
C PRO A 255 10.38 -16.86 -24.22
N ASP A 256 9.65 -17.97 -24.32
CA ASP A 256 9.36 -18.90 -23.23
C ASP A 256 10.64 -19.68 -22.86
N HIS A 257 11.42 -19.13 -21.92
CA HIS A 257 12.64 -19.77 -21.40
C HIS A 257 12.36 -20.89 -20.38
N SER A 258 11.13 -21.42 -20.30
CA SER A 258 10.73 -22.40 -19.28
C SER A 258 11.20 -23.84 -19.51
N LYS A 259 11.93 -24.14 -20.60
CA LYS A 259 12.48 -25.49 -20.86
C LYS A 259 13.99 -25.49 -20.93
N GLY A 260 14.64 -25.49 -19.77
CA GLY A 260 16.09 -25.72 -19.67
C GLY A 260 16.74 -25.21 -18.38
N ARG A 261 16.20 -25.52 -17.19
CA ARG A 261 16.88 -25.19 -15.92
C ARG A 261 17.93 -26.24 -15.58
N SER A 262 19.01 -26.30 -16.37
CA SER A 262 20.23 -27.00 -16.01
C SER A 262 21.11 -26.10 -15.16
N LYS A 263 21.01 -26.27 -13.84
CA LYS A 263 22.12 -26.27 -12.85
C LYS A 263 23.42 -25.55 -13.29
N SER A 264 23.40 -24.22 -13.29
CA SER A 264 24.53 -23.32 -12.96
C SER A 264 24.11 -21.88 -13.31
N GLU A 265 23.17 -21.31 -12.56
CA GLU A 265 23.08 -19.84 -12.49
C GLU A 265 24.35 -19.39 -11.78
N SER A 266 25.41 -19.16 -12.56
CA SER A 266 26.60 -18.44 -12.13
C SER A 266 26.12 -17.19 -11.42
N SER A 267 26.49 -17.05 -10.15
CA SER A 267 26.16 -15.87 -9.35
C SER A 267 26.42 -14.61 -10.18
N ASN A 268 25.43 -13.72 -10.30
CA ASN A 268 25.58 -12.37 -10.89
C ASN A 268 26.52 -11.46 -10.04
N LEU A 269 27.46 -12.06 -9.31
CA LEU A 269 28.48 -11.38 -8.55
C LEU A 269 29.63 -11.07 -9.49
N PRO A 270 30.13 -9.82 -9.51
CA PRO A 270 31.30 -9.47 -10.31
C PRO A 270 32.50 -10.30 -9.85
N THR A 271 33.31 -10.69 -10.82
CA THR A 271 34.68 -11.16 -10.57
C THR A 271 35.52 -10.05 -9.95
N ASP A 272 36.62 -10.41 -9.27
CA ASP A 272 37.52 -9.41 -8.68
C ASP A 272 38.13 -8.49 -9.76
N GLU A 273 38.29 -8.99 -10.99
CA GLU A 273 38.77 -8.24 -12.15
C GLU A 273 37.75 -7.20 -12.64
N GLU A 274 36.47 -7.58 -12.77
CA GLU A 274 35.40 -6.65 -13.16
C GLU A 274 35.21 -5.53 -12.14
N ALA A 275 35.34 -5.85 -10.84
CA ALA A 275 35.29 -4.85 -9.78
C ALA A 275 36.48 -3.88 -9.85
N ALA A 276 37.69 -4.38 -10.16
CA ALA A 276 38.88 -3.55 -10.34
C ALA A 276 38.78 -2.63 -11.57
N GLN A 277 38.26 -3.13 -12.69
CA GLN A 277 38.02 -2.34 -13.90
C GLN A 277 37.02 -1.21 -13.63
N TRP A 278 35.92 -1.52 -12.94
CA TRP A 278 34.92 -0.51 -12.56
C TRP A 278 35.53 0.57 -11.64
N LEU A 279 36.43 0.20 -10.72
CA LEU A 279 37.11 1.16 -9.87
C LEU A 279 38.04 2.10 -10.64
N SER A 280 38.75 1.60 -11.65
CA SER A 280 39.55 2.45 -12.54
C SER A 280 38.66 3.48 -13.22
N GLN A 281 37.53 3.03 -13.78
CA GLN A 281 36.56 3.91 -14.44
C GLN A 281 35.91 4.91 -13.47
N ALA A 282 35.59 4.49 -12.25
CA ALA A 282 35.03 5.37 -11.23
C ALA A 282 36.03 6.46 -10.82
N ARG A 283 37.33 6.12 -10.71
CA ARG A 283 38.40 7.08 -10.43
C ARG A 283 38.61 8.07 -11.57
N GLU A 284 38.56 7.62 -12.81
CA GLU A 284 38.60 8.48 -14.00
C GLU A 284 37.43 9.48 -14.00
N ASN A 285 36.27 9.08 -13.47
CA ASN A 285 35.10 9.94 -13.28
C ASN A 285 35.15 10.80 -12.00
N GLY A 286 36.28 10.83 -11.29
CA GLY A 286 36.48 11.67 -10.10
C GLY A 286 36.00 11.07 -8.78
N ALA A 287 35.66 9.78 -8.72
CA ALA A 287 35.32 9.12 -7.47
C ALA A 287 36.57 8.84 -6.62
N ASP A 288 36.50 9.14 -5.33
CA ASP A 288 37.60 9.06 -4.37
C ASP A 288 37.65 7.73 -3.59
N TYR A 289 37.31 6.62 -4.25
CA TYR A 289 37.26 5.31 -3.59
C TYR A 289 38.66 4.73 -3.32
N THR A 290 38.93 4.41 -2.06
CA THR A 290 40.16 3.72 -1.66
C THR A 290 40.07 2.22 -1.96
N ALA A 291 41.21 1.57 -2.19
CA ALA A 291 41.25 0.12 -2.42
C ALA A 291 40.74 -0.68 -1.20
N ALA A 292 40.92 -0.15 0.01
CA ALA A 292 40.44 -0.75 1.25
C ALA A 292 38.90 -0.71 1.36
N GLU A 293 38.29 0.43 1.03
CA GLU A 293 36.82 0.58 0.97
C GLU A 293 36.20 -0.40 -0.01
N MET A 294 36.81 -0.57 -1.20
CA MET A 294 36.30 -1.50 -2.19
C MET A 294 36.43 -2.96 -1.73
N LYS A 295 37.57 -3.34 -1.14
CA LYS A 295 37.76 -4.69 -0.63
C LYS A 295 36.77 -5.02 0.50
N SER A 296 36.50 -4.07 1.39
CA SER A 296 35.46 -4.16 2.43
C SER A 296 34.07 -4.34 1.82
N ALA A 297 33.74 -3.53 0.81
CA ALA A 297 32.46 -3.59 0.11
C ALA A 297 32.26 -4.92 -0.63
N LEU A 298 33.28 -5.42 -1.34
CA LEU A 298 33.24 -6.73 -2.02
C LEU A 298 33.12 -7.90 -1.04
N LEU A 299 33.87 -7.87 0.07
CA LEU A 299 33.74 -8.87 1.14
C LEU A 299 32.33 -8.86 1.73
N SER A 300 31.76 -7.68 1.97
CA SER A 300 30.40 -7.52 2.46
C SER A 300 29.36 -8.00 1.45
N LEU A 301 29.58 -7.77 0.15
CA LEU A 301 28.71 -8.27 -0.93
C LEU A 301 28.76 -9.80 -1.03
N ARG A 302 29.95 -10.40 -0.93
CA ARG A 302 30.13 -11.86 -0.93
C ARG A 302 29.55 -12.53 0.31
N ALA A 303 29.77 -11.94 1.49
CA ALA A 303 29.28 -12.46 2.76
C ALA A 303 27.74 -12.38 2.89
N ASN A 304 27.13 -11.33 2.35
CA ASN A 304 25.68 -11.10 2.44
C ASN A 304 24.90 -11.61 1.22
N GLY A 305 25.42 -12.62 0.52
CA GLY A 305 24.93 -13.16 -0.77
C GLY A 305 23.46 -13.56 -0.89
N GLY A 306 22.61 -13.27 0.10
CA GLY A 306 21.16 -13.46 0.07
C GLY A 306 20.30 -12.26 0.50
N MET A 307 20.85 -11.19 1.10
CA MET A 307 20.00 -10.09 1.63
C MET A 307 19.62 -9.02 0.61
N TRP A 308 20.27 -9.00 -0.55
CA TRP A 308 20.00 -8.02 -1.60
C TRP A 308 19.07 -8.56 -2.70
N GLY A 309 18.68 -9.84 -2.66
CA GLY A 309 17.82 -10.48 -3.66
C GLY A 309 16.32 -10.23 -3.51
N LYS A 310 15.86 -9.57 -2.44
CA LYS A 310 14.43 -9.20 -2.27
C LYS A 310 14.05 -7.86 -2.86
N ASN A 311 15.05 -7.06 -3.24
CA ASN A 311 14.85 -5.82 -3.96
C ASN A 311 15.91 -5.87 -5.06
N PRO A 312 15.59 -6.23 -6.31
CA PRO A 312 16.58 -6.43 -7.34
C PRO A 312 17.36 -5.13 -7.49
N ILE A 313 18.52 -5.04 -6.86
CA ILE A 313 19.51 -4.07 -7.26
C ILE A 313 19.89 -4.55 -8.65
N VAL A 314 19.38 -3.84 -9.65
CA VAL A 314 19.51 -4.17 -11.08
C VAL A 314 20.99 -4.17 -11.50
N ASP A 315 21.88 -3.58 -10.68
CA ASP A 315 23.31 -3.44 -10.95
C ASP A 315 24.16 -3.54 -9.67
N TRP A 316 25.05 -4.54 -9.59
CA TRP A 316 25.96 -4.76 -8.45
C TRP A 316 26.80 -3.51 -8.12
N ARG A 317 27.04 -2.63 -9.10
CA ARG A 317 27.76 -1.34 -8.92
C ARG A 317 27.06 -0.44 -7.90
N SER A 318 25.74 -0.36 -7.98
CA SER A 318 24.92 0.41 -7.03
C SER A 318 24.96 -0.18 -5.61
N GLY A 319 25.07 -1.51 -5.50
CA GLY A 319 25.24 -2.18 -4.21
C GLY A 319 26.59 -1.85 -3.58
N LEU A 320 27.65 -1.87 -4.38
CA LEU A 320 29.01 -1.58 -3.94
C LEU A 320 29.15 -0.12 -3.47
N GLU A 321 28.61 0.83 -4.22
CA GLU A 321 28.61 2.25 -3.84
C GLU A 321 27.88 2.50 -2.52
N ARG A 322 26.69 1.89 -2.32
CA ARG A 322 25.93 2.02 -1.07
C ARG A 322 26.71 1.47 0.12
N GLN A 323 27.41 0.36 -0.05
CA GLN A 323 28.21 -0.23 1.01
C GLN A 323 29.40 0.67 1.38
N ILE A 324 30.10 1.24 0.40
CA ILE A 324 31.18 2.22 0.65
C ILE A 324 30.64 3.44 1.42
N GLN A 325 29.49 3.98 1.01
CA GLN A 325 28.86 5.11 1.71
C GLN A 325 28.46 4.75 3.15
N PHE A 326 27.99 3.52 3.37
CA PHE A 326 27.67 3.01 4.71
C PHE A 326 28.91 2.87 5.60
N ASP A 327 29.99 2.30 5.08
CA ASP A 327 31.26 2.13 5.79
C ASP A 327 31.86 3.50 6.18
N ARG A 328 31.77 4.50 5.30
CA ARG A 328 32.17 5.90 5.59
C ARG A 328 31.34 6.51 6.73
N ARG A 329 30.01 6.34 6.71
CA ARG A 329 29.11 6.90 7.75
C ARG A 329 29.32 6.26 9.12
N THR A 330 29.64 4.97 9.14
CA THR A 330 29.84 4.20 10.37
C THR A 330 31.26 4.29 10.92
N GLY A 331 32.19 4.91 10.17
CA GLY A 331 33.60 4.96 10.53
C GLY A 331 34.30 3.60 10.44
N GLY A 332 33.70 2.63 9.73
CA GLY A 332 34.12 1.23 9.67
C GLY A 332 35.44 0.98 8.94
N THR A 333 35.92 1.95 8.14
CA THR A 333 37.18 1.81 7.40
C THR A 333 38.43 2.22 8.17
N LYS A 334 38.32 2.44 9.49
CA LYS A 334 39.50 2.38 10.37
C LYS A 334 39.95 0.92 10.48
N GLY A 335 40.58 0.40 9.43
CA GLY A 335 41.49 -0.72 9.57
C GLY A 335 42.49 -0.42 10.69
N PRO A 336 43.07 -1.42 11.35
CA PRO A 336 44.04 -1.20 12.42
C PRO A 336 45.14 -0.29 11.87
N VAL A 337 45.18 0.95 12.36
CA VAL A 337 46.37 1.78 12.26
C VAL A 337 47.37 1.03 13.14
N VAL A 338 48.17 0.16 12.53
CA VAL A 338 49.37 -0.35 13.17
C VAL A 338 50.22 0.89 13.41
N PRO A 339 50.36 1.39 14.65
CA PRO A 339 51.29 2.49 14.88
C PRO A 339 52.64 1.97 14.40
N ALA A 340 53.28 2.71 13.48
CA ALA A 340 54.64 2.43 13.09
C ALA A 340 55.46 2.26 14.38
N ARG A 341 56.02 1.06 14.60
CA ARG A 341 56.92 0.84 15.72
C ARG A 341 58.01 1.91 15.62
N PRO A 342 58.24 2.71 16.68
CA PRO A 342 59.38 3.61 16.68
C PRO A 342 60.63 2.78 16.43
N ASP A 343 61.32 3.14 15.35
CA ASP A 343 62.59 2.53 14.97
C ASP A 343 63.64 2.96 15.99
N HIS A 344 63.90 2.10 16.97
CA HIS A 344 64.91 2.30 18.01
C HIS A 344 66.35 2.03 17.50
N SER A 345 66.58 1.95 16.18
CA SER A 345 67.91 1.67 15.61
C SER A 345 68.84 2.88 15.49
N LYS A 346 68.43 4.09 15.93
CA LYS A 346 69.35 5.24 16.02
C LYS A 346 69.73 5.51 17.47
N GLY A 347 70.86 4.91 17.82
CA GLY A 347 71.46 4.92 19.15
C GLY A 347 72.10 6.25 19.56
N PHE A 348 72.54 6.17 20.82
CA PHE A 348 73.47 7.00 21.56
C PHE A 348 74.75 7.36 20.80
#